data_AF-A0A5P8JTK0-F1
#
_entry.id   AF-A0A5P8JTK0-F1
#
_cell.length_a   1.000
_cell.length_b   1.000
_cell.length_c   1.000
_cell.angle_alpha   90.00
_cell.angle_beta   90.00
_cell.angle_gamma   90.00
#
_symmetry.space_group_name_H-M   'P 1'
#
loop_
_entity.id
_entity.type
_entity.pdbx_description
1 polymer ?
#
loop_
_entity_poly.entity_id
_entity_poly.type
_entity_poly.pdbx_seq_one_letter_code
_entity_poly.pdbx_strand_id
1 'polypeptide(L)'
;MMRYQCSDVVKPMSLTQAVEHFQSHLKPGHIGQIHSLDEDAMPAVFIAYAVSADGNVTLDSAISDACPTEDADTWQRLLAPYAD
;
A
#
# COMPACT_ATOMS: atom_id res chain seq x y z
N MET A 1 2.68 -13.86 9.16
CA MET A 1 2.93 -13.08 7.92
C MET A 1 1.65 -12.36 7.59
N MET A 2 1.70 -11.04 7.52
CA MET A 2 0.52 -10.21 7.32
C MET A 2 -0.05 -10.44 5.92
N ARG A 3 -1.37 -10.27 5.76
CA ARG A 3 -2.03 -10.29 4.47
C ARG A 3 -2.50 -8.90 4.12
N TYR A 4 -2.64 -8.64 2.83
CA TYR A 4 -3.04 -7.34 2.31
C TYR A 4 -4.24 -7.48 1.40
N GLN A 5 -4.98 -6.39 1.26
CA GLN A 5 -6.02 -6.26 0.26
C GLN A 5 -5.87 -4.92 -0.45
N CYS A 6 -6.00 -4.96 -1.78
CA CYS A 6 -6.04 -3.76 -2.60
C CYS A 6 -7.48 -3.46 -3.00
N SER A 7 -7.84 -2.18 -3.17
CA SER A 7 -9.17 -1.76 -3.60
C SER A 7 -9.61 -2.42 -4.92
N ASP A 8 -8.66 -2.65 -5.82
CA ASP A 8 -8.91 -3.19 -7.16
C ASP A 8 -8.89 -4.72 -7.19
N VAL A 9 -8.56 -5.36 -6.06
CA VAL A 9 -8.45 -6.81 -5.94
C VAL A 9 -9.12 -7.28 -4.64
N VAL A 10 -10.30 -7.89 -4.77
CA VAL A 10 -11.10 -8.37 -3.62
C VAL A 10 -10.55 -9.67 -2.99
N LYS A 11 -9.28 -10.01 -3.22
CA LYS A 11 -8.64 -11.22 -2.69
C LYS A 11 -7.45 -10.86 -1.80
N PRO A 12 -7.29 -11.52 -0.63
CA PRO A 12 -6.10 -11.37 0.19
C PRO A 12 -4.83 -11.73 -0.59
N MET A 13 -3.77 -10.95 -0.37
CA MET A 13 -2.48 -11.05 -1.04
C MET A 13 -1.35 -11.11 -0.02
N SER A 14 -0.22 -11.71 -0.43
CA SER A 14 1.04 -11.59 0.31
C SER A 14 1.64 -10.19 0.18
N LEU A 15 2.63 -9.86 1.01
CA LEU A 15 3.41 -8.62 0.88
C LEU A 15 3.95 -8.44 -0.54
N THR A 16 4.61 -9.45 -1.10
CA THR A 16 5.19 -9.40 -2.46
C THR A 16 4.14 -9.06 -3.51
N GLN A 17 2.97 -9.72 -3.45
CA GLN A 17 1.88 -9.47 -4.39
C GLN A 17 1.30 -8.06 -4.24
N ALA A 18 1.17 -7.55 -3.02
CA ALA A 18 0.69 -6.19 -2.77
C ALA A 18 1.67 -5.14 -3.30
N VAL A 19 2.98 -5.35 -3.12
CA VAL A 19 4.04 -4.48 -3.65
C VAL A 19 4.03 -4.46 -5.18
N GLU A 20 3.98 -5.63 -5.82
CA GLU A 20 3.87 -5.74 -7.28
C GLU A 20 2.59 -5.07 -7.81
N HIS A 21 1.48 -5.22 -7.09
CA HIS A 21 0.23 -4.59 -7.44
C HIS A 21 0.33 -3.06 -7.38
N PHE A 22 0.86 -2.50 -6.28
CA PHE A 22 1.09 -1.07 -6.13
C PHE A 22 1.87 -0.51 -7.32
N GLN A 23 3.05 -1.07 -7.60
CA GLN A 23 3.94 -0.60 -8.66
C GLN A 23 3.29 -0.68 -10.05
N SER A 24 2.57 -1.76 -10.37
CA SER A 24 1.89 -1.91 -11.66
C SER A 24 0.69 -0.96 -11.85
N HIS A 25 0.20 -0.35 -10.76
CA HIS A 25 -0.95 0.56 -10.77
C HIS A 25 -0.56 2.03 -10.56
N LEU A 26 0.73 2.34 -10.51
CA LEU A 26 1.24 3.71 -10.63
C LEU A 26 1.19 4.19 -12.09
N LYS A 27 -0.03 4.32 -12.63
CA LYS A 27 -0.31 4.75 -14.01
C LYS A 27 -1.27 5.94 -14.03
N PRO A 28 -1.16 6.85 -15.00
CA PRO A 28 -1.96 8.07 -15.04
C PRO A 28 -3.47 7.83 -14.91
N GLY A 29 -4.13 8.61 -14.06
CA GLY A 29 -5.56 8.54 -13.80
C GLY A 29 -6.00 7.41 -12.86
N HIS A 30 -5.06 6.67 -12.25
CA HIS A 30 -5.39 5.58 -11.34
C HIS A 30 -5.51 6.06 -9.89
N ILE A 31 -6.47 5.50 -9.16
CA ILE A 31 -6.66 5.72 -7.72
C ILE A 31 -6.77 4.35 -7.08
N GLY A 32 -5.98 4.11 -6.03
CA GLY A 32 -5.96 2.82 -5.36
C GLY A 32 -5.74 2.95 -3.86
N GLN A 33 -6.07 1.88 -3.16
CA GLN A 33 -5.82 1.73 -1.73
C GLN A 33 -5.29 0.33 -1.44
N ILE A 34 -4.38 0.23 -0.46
CA ILE A 34 -3.82 -1.01 0.06
C ILE A 34 -3.93 -0.95 1.57
N HIS A 35 -4.45 -2.01 2.19
CA HIS A 35 -4.46 -2.13 3.63
C HIS A 35 -4.10 -3.56 4.07
N SER A 36 -3.51 -3.68 5.25
CA SER A 36 -3.36 -4.98 5.90
C SER A 36 -4.70 -5.52 6.38
N LEU A 37 -4.83 -6.84 6.34
CA LEU A 37 -5.94 -7.58 6.88
C LEU A 37 -5.51 -8.12 8.25
N ASP A 38 -5.85 -7.37 9.28
CA ASP A 38 -5.59 -7.72 10.68
C ASP A 38 -6.90 -8.17 11.35
N GLU A 39 -6.79 -8.89 12.48
CA GLU A 39 -7.97 -9.27 13.28
C GLU A 39 -8.58 -8.06 14.02
N ASP A 40 -7.82 -6.98 14.12
CA ASP A 40 -8.20 -5.74 14.80
C ASP A 40 -9.03 -4.80 13.90
N ALA A 41 -9.74 -3.87 14.53
CA ALA A 41 -10.62 -2.92 13.84
C ALA A 41 -9.87 -1.89 12.98
N MET A 42 -8.56 -1.73 13.17
CA MET A 42 -7.71 -0.80 12.41
C MET A 42 -6.57 -1.54 11.73
N PRO A 43 -6.32 -1.30 10.43
CA PRO A 43 -5.23 -1.95 9.73
C PRO A 43 -3.87 -1.42 10.20
N ALA A 44 -2.93 -2.32 10.44
CA ALA A 44 -1.55 -2.01 10.78
C ALA A 44 -0.80 -1.27 9.66
N VAL A 45 -1.18 -1.49 8.40
CA VAL A 45 -0.69 -0.76 7.22
C VAL A 45 -1.88 -0.22 6.44
N PHE A 46 -1.85 1.06 6.11
CA PHE A 46 -2.77 1.71 5.21
C PHE A 46 -2.00 2.58 4.21
N ILE A 47 -2.34 2.46 2.94
CA ILE A 47 -1.74 3.22 1.84
C ILE A 47 -2.88 3.62 0.91
N ALA A 48 -3.08 4.91 0.70
CA ALA A 48 -3.96 5.45 -0.33
C ALA A 48 -3.11 6.24 -1.33
N TYR A 49 -3.39 6.06 -2.62
CA TYR A 49 -2.63 6.76 -3.66
C TYR A 49 -3.53 7.17 -4.82
N ALA A 50 -3.17 8.28 -5.44
CA ALA A 50 -3.76 8.76 -6.68
C ALA A 50 -2.67 9.23 -7.62
N VAL A 51 -2.77 8.81 -8.88
CA VAL A 51 -1.87 9.21 -9.96
C VAL A 51 -2.63 10.17 -10.88
N SER A 52 -2.18 11.40 -10.97
CA SER A 52 -2.77 12.41 -11.85
C SER A 52 -2.59 12.06 -13.34
N ALA A 53 -3.28 12.79 -14.21
CA ALA A 53 -3.22 12.56 -15.66
C ALA A 53 -1.82 12.80 -16.28
N ASP A 54 -0.99 13.62 -15.63
CA ASP A 54 0.41 13.88 -16.00
C ASP A 54 1.42 12.93 -15.32
N GLY A 55 0.94 11.98 -14.51
CA GLY A 55 1.76 10.93 -13.91
C GLY A 55 2.34 11.26 -12.52
N ASN A 56 1.97 12.39 -11.92
CA ASN A 56 2.37 12.69 -10.54
C ASN A 56 1.62 11.78 -9.56
N VAL A 57 2.36 11.20 -8.62
CA VAL A 57 1.81 10.34 -7.57
C VAL A 57 1.61 11.17 -6.33
N THR A 58 0.39 11.17 -5.81
CA THR A 58 0.07 11.65 -4.47
C THR A 58 -0.24 10.44 -3.61
N LEU A 59 0.30 10.40 -2.40
CA LEU A 59 0.00 9.31 -1.48
C LEU A 59 -0.23 9.81 -0.06
N ASP A 60 -1.00 9.02 0.67
CA ASP A 60 -1.16 9.10 2.11
C ASP A 60 -0.93 7.70 2.67
N SER A 61 -0.15 7.58 3.73
CA SER A 61 0.19 6.29 4.30
C SER A 61 0.36 6.31 5.81
N ALA A 62 -0.07 5.24 6.46
CA ALA A 62 0.10 5.01 7.88
C ALA A 62 0.59 3.57 8.10
N ILE A 63 1.71 3.43 8.81
CA ILE A 63 2.27 2.14 9.23
C ILE A 63 2.40 2.20 10.74
N SER A 64 1.67 1.34 11.45
CA SER A 64 1.64 1.30 12.91
C SER A 64 2.68 0.32 13.48
N ASP A 65 2.89 0.41 14.80
CA ASP A 65 3.78 -0.50 15.55
C ASP A 65 3.29 -1.97 15.57
N ALA A 66 2.03 -2.23 15.18
CA ALA A 66 1.50 -3.58 15.03
C ALA A 66 2.01 -4.28 13.75
N CYS A 67 2.54 -3.53 12.79
CA CYS A 67 3.09 -4.08 11.56
C CYS A 67 4.40 -4.85 11.86
N PRO A 68 4.56 -6.09 11.36
CA PRO A 68 5.85 -6.78 11.43
C PRO A 68 6.98 -5.93 10.86
N THR A 69 8.15 -5.92 11.50
CA THR A 69 9.27 -5.05 11.13
C THR A 69 9.71 -5.21 9.67
N GLU A 70 9.77 -6.45 9.17
CA GLU A 70 10.17 -6.72 7.78
C GLU A 70 9.17 -6.13 6.75
N ASP A 71 7.87 -6.26 7.03
CA ASP A 71 6.80 -5.67 6.23
C ASP A 71 6.87 -4.13 6.29
N ALA A 72 7.07 -3.57 7.49
CA ALA A 72 7.17 -2.13 7.70
C ALA A 72 8.36 -1.53 6.92
N ASP A 73 9.55 -2.14 7.04
CA ASP A 73 10.76 -1.73 6.33
C ASP A 73 10.57 -1.78 4.81
N THR A 74 9.86 -2.80 4.32
CA THR A 74 9.55 -2.97 2.90
C THR A 74 8.66 -1.84 2.40
N TRP A 75 7.56 -1.56 3.09
CA TRP A 75 6.65 -0.48 2.72
C TRP A 75 7.31 0.89 2.82
N GLN A 76 8.03 1.18 3.91
CA GLN A 76 8.74 2.45 4.08
C GLN A 76 9.74 2.69 2.94
N ARG A 77 10.52 1.68 2.56
CA ARG A 77 11.47 1.80 1.45
C ARG A 77 10.77 2.01 0.10
N LEU A 78 9.63 1.33 -0.12
CA LEU A 78 8.87 1.44 -1.35
C LEU A 78 8.20 2.82 -1.50
N LEU A 79 7.69 3.38 -0.40
CA LEU A 79 6.92 4.63 -0.40
C LEU A 79 7.80 5.87 -0.29
N ALA A 80 9.04 5.74 0.20
CA ALA A 80 9.99 6.84 0.37
C ALA A 80 10.15 7.78 -0.84
N PRO A 81 10.13 7.30 -2.11
CA PRO A 81 10.23 8.20 -3.27
C PRO A 81 9.04 9.15 -3.48
N TYR A 82 7.91 8.90 -2.80
CA TYR A 82 6.66 9.65 -2.94
C TYR A 82 6.22 10.32 -1.63
N ALA A 83 7.01 10.17 -0.57
CA ALA A 83 6.83 10.94 0.64
C ALA A 83 7.34 12.36 0.37
N ASP A 84 6.43 13.35 0.44
CA ASP A 84 6.75 14.77 0.31
C ASP A 84 7.74 15.27 1.37
#